data_AF-A0A521CH64-F1
#
_entry.id   AF-A0A521CH64-F1
#
_cell.length_a   1.000
_cell.length_b   1.000
_cell.length_c   1.000
_cell.angle_alpha   90.00
_cell.angle_beta   90.00
_cell.angle_gamma   90.00
#
_symmetry.space_group_name_H-M   'P 1'
#
loop_
_entity.id
_entity.type
_entity.pdbx_description
1 polymer ?
#
loop_
_entity_poly.entity_id
_entity_poly.type
_entity_poly.pdbx_seq_one_letter_code
_entity_poly.pdbx_strand_id
1 'polypeptide(L)'
;MTDQAVTVYVKPGCPYAAKLRAKMALARLPHRAVRFADDPEGAAAVRAHHPEGWEVSPTVVVGGRYLTDPSLREVRAAMAAR
;
A
#
# COMPACT_ATOMS: atom_id res chain seq x y z
N MET A 1 8.86 -8.16 18.66
CA MET A 1 8.98 -8.28 17.19
C MET A 1 7.84 -7.50 16.57
N THR A 2 7.98 -6.18 16.49
CA THR A 2 6.94 -5.34 15.87
C THR A 2 7.14 -5.47 14.37
N ASP A 3 6.55 -6.53 13.80
CA ASP A 3 6.37 -6.67 12.36
C ASP A 3 5.53 -5.48 11.92
N GLN A 4 6.21 -4.38 11.56
CA GLN A 4 5.54 -3.16 11.14
C GLN A 4 5.05 -3.39 9.71
N ALA A 5 3.92 -4.08 9.59
CA ALA A 5 3.35 -4.56 8.36
C ALA A 5 3.19 -3.43 7.34
N VAL A 6 3.86 -3.55 6.20
CA VAL A 6 3.57 -2.74 5.02
C VAL A 6 2.31 -3.33 4.38
N THR A 7 1.23 -2.57 4.37
CA THR A 7 -0.03 -3.00 3.74
C THR A 7 -0.16 -2.38 2.36
N VAL A 8 -0.42 -3.19 1.34
CA VAL A 8 -0.67 -2.74 -0.04
C VAL A 8 -2.13 -2.99 -0.36
N TYR A 9 -2.92 -1.93 -0.41
CA TYR A 9 -4.31 -1.97 -0.86
C TYR A 9 -4.39 -2.02 -2.38
N VAL A 10 -5.12 -3.00 -2.90
CA VAL A 10 -5.18 -3.29 -4.34
C VAL A 10 -6.61 -3.51 -4.83
N LYS A 11 -6.88 -3.08 -6.06
CA LYS A 11 -8.04 -3.54 -6.83
C LYS A 11 -7.67 -4.79 -7.64
N PRO A 12 -8.57 -5.78 -7.77
CA PRO A 12 -8.34 -6.93 -8.64
C PRO A 12 -8.09 -6.47 -10.07
N GLY A 13 -7.08 -7.04 -10.74
CA GLY A 13 -6.72 -6.70 -12.12
C GLY A 13 -5.91 -5.41 -12.30
N CYS A 14 -5.56 -4.67 -11.24
CA CYS A 14 -4.76 -3.45 -11.38
C CYS A 14 -3.30 -3.77 -11.76
N PRO A 15 -2.82 -3.36 -12.96
CA PRO A 15 -1.47 -3.69 -13.42
C PRO A 15 -0.38 -2.98 -12.61
N TYR A 16 -0.62 -1.74 -12.17
CA TYR A 16 0.31 -0.97 -11.35
C TYR A 16 0.55 -1.63 -9.99
N ALA A 17 -0.52 -2.11 -9.35
CA ALA A 17 -0.44 -2.86 -8.11
C ALA A 17 0.34 -4.17 -8.26
N ALA A 18 0.09 -4.92 -9.33
CA ALA A 18 0.83 -6.15 -9.63
C ALA A 18 2.33 -5.85 -9.84
N LYS A 19 2.65 -4.81 -10.61
CA LYS A 19 4.03 -4.37 -10.87
C LYS A 19 4.76 -3.96 -9.58
N LEU A 20 4.11 -3.17 -8.72
CA LEU A 20 4.68 -2.73 -7.45
C LEU A 20 4.95 -3.92 -6.52
N ARG A 21 3.98 -4.82 -6.37
CA ARG A 21 4.12 -6.02 -5.53
C ARG A 21 5.24 -6.94 -6.04
N ALA A 22 5.35 -7.14 -7.34
CA ALA A 22 6.45 -7.91 -7.93
C ALA A 22 7.82 -7.30 -7.60
N LYS A 23 7.95 -5.97 -7.72
CA LYS A 23 9.19 -5.25 -7.34
C LYS A 23 9.50 -5.40 -5.85
N MET A 24 8.50 -5.31 -4.98
CA MET A 24 8.67 -5.48 -3.54
C MET A 24 9.09 -6.90 -3.17
N ALA A 25 8.48 -7.92 -3.80
CA ALA A 25 8.84 -9.31 -3.61
C ALA A 25 10.28 -9.60 -4.07
N LEU A 26 10.67 -9.10 -5.25
CA LEU A 26 12.05 -9.21 -5.76
C LEU A 26 13.06 -8.54 -4.84
N ALA A 27 12.71 -7.41 -4.24
CA ALA A 27 13.53 -6.70 -3.27
C ALA A 27 13.47 -7.28 -1.85
N ARG A 28 12.75 -8.39 -1.64
CA ARG A 28 12.52 -9.03 -0.33
C ARG A 28 11.96 -8.06 0.72
N LEU A 29 11.13 -7.11 0.30
CA LEU A 29 10.42 -6.23 1.23
C LEU A 29 9.21 -6.99 1.80
N PRO A 30 9.13 -7.18 3.14
CA PRO A 30 7.97 -7.79 3.77
C PRO A 30 6.76 -6.88 3.59
N HIS A 31 5.68 -7.42 3.04
CA HIS A 31 4.44 -6.70 2.83
C HIS A 31 3.24 -7.64 2.76
N ARG A 32 2.07 -7.14 3.14
CA ARG A 32 0.78 -7.81 3.01
C ARG A 32 -0.04 -7.08 1.93
N ALA A 33 -0.57 -7.82 0.96
CA ALA A 33 -1.51 -7.25 0.01
C ALA A 33 -2.95 -7.55 0.42
N VAL A 34 -3.82 -6.54 0.33
CA VAL A 34 -5.21 -6.59 0.81
C VAL A 34 -6.11 -5.99 -0.26
N ARG A 35 -7.22 -6.65 -0.57
CA ARG A 35 -8.24 -6.02 -1.44
C ARG A 35 -9.07 -5.07 -0.59
N PHE A 36 -9.49 -3.95 -1.17
CA PHE A 36 -10.40 -3.02 -0.49
C PHE A 36 -11.67 -3.71 0.04
N ALA A 37 -12.18 -4.72 -0.68
CA ALA A 37 -13.34 -5.51 -0.25
C ALA A 37 -13.10 -6.39 1.00
N ASP A 38 -11.84 -6.73 1.32
CA ASP A 38 -11.49 -7.59 2.46
C ASP A 38 -11.23 -6.77 3.74
N ASP A 39 -11.12 -5.44 3.62
CA ASP A 39 -10.81 -4.54 4.72
C ASP A 39 -11.56 -3.19 4.53
N PRO A 40 -12.82 -3.12 4.97
CA PRO A 40 -13.65 -1.93 4.80
C PRO A 40 -13.14 -0.74 5.62
N GLU A 41 -12.47 -0.98 6.74
CA GLU A 41 -11.87 0.07 7.58
C GLU A 41 -10.67 0.69 6.86
N GLY A 42 -9.76 -0.14 6.36
CA GLY A 42 -8.64 0.29 5.53
C GLY A 42 -9.10 1.02 4.27
N ALA A 43 -10.15 0.52 3.61
CA ALA A 43 -10.75 1.20 2.46
C ALA A 43 -11.29 2.58 2.83
N ALA A 44 -11.99 2.72 3.96
CA ALA A 44 -12.46 4.01 4.46
C ALA A 44 -11.32 4.98 4.75
N ALA A 45 -10.22 4.49 5.35
CA ALA A 45 -9.06 5.31 5.62
C ALA A 45 -8.35 5.77 4.33
N VAL A 46 -8.25 4.90 3.32
CA VAL A 46 -7.74 5.29 1.99
C VAL A 46 -8.65 6.34 1.37
N ARG A 47 -9.98 6.16 1.39
CA ARG A 47 -10.92 7.16 0.87
C ARG A 47 -10.78 8.50 1.61
N ALA A 48 -10.63 8.50 2.93
CA ALA A 48 -10.44 9.72 3.72
C ALA A 48 -9.11 10.43 3.40
N HIS A 49 -8.09 9.69 2.97
CA HIS A 49 -6.82 10.27 2.53
C HIS A 49 -6.91 10.95 1.16
N HIS A 50 -7.88 10.54 0.32
CA HIS A 50 -8.10 11.12 -1.00
C HIS A 50 -9.15 12.25 -0.94
N PRO A 51 -8.86 13.45 -1.45
CA PRO A 51 -9.81 14.58 -1.39
C PRO A 51 -11.13 14.29 -2.11
N GLU A 52 -11.13 13.38 -3.09
CA GLU A 52 -12.32 12.97 -3.83
C GLU A 52 -13.03 11.74 -3.22
N GLY A 53 -12.50 11.18 -2.11
CA GLY A 53 -13.10 10.03 -1.43
C GLY A 53 -12.92 8.71 -2.17
N TRP A 54 -11.92 8.59 -3.03
CA TRP A 54 -11.75 7.43 -3.91
C TRP A 54 -10.83 6.34 -3.33
N GLU A 55 -11.13 5.10 -3.68
CA GLU A 55 -10.23 3.96 -3.48
C GLU A 55 -9.23 3.91 -4.63
N VAL A 56 -8.04 4.48 -4.41
CA VAL A 56 -6.98 4.50 -5.42
C VAL A 56 -6.06 3.30 -5.24
N SER A 57 -5.81 2.58 -6.33
CA SER A 57 -4.95 1.40 -6.36
C SER A 57 -3.74 1.66 -7.26
N PRO A 58 -2.52 1.28 -6.83
CA PRO A 58 -2.17 0.77 -5.51
C PRO A 58 -2.05 1.88 -4.45
N THR A 59 -2.47 1.60 -3.21
CA THR A 59 -2.14 2.45 -2.06
C THR A 59 -1.33 1.65 -1.05
N VAL A 60 -0.18 2.18 -0.63
CA VAL A 60 0.69 1.53 0.35
C VAL A 60 0.60 2.27 1.68
N VAL A 61 0.41 1.52 2.76
CA VAL A 61 0.38 2.04 4.13
C VAL A 61 1.60 1.54 4.89
N VAL A 62 2.39 2.47 5.42
CA VAL A 62 3.60 2.20 6.19
C VAL A 62 3.56 3.03 7.47
N GLY A 63 3.30 2.38 8.62
CA GLY A 63 3.29 3.07 9.93
C GLY A 63 2.31 4.26 9.99
N GLY A 64 1.11 4.10 9.41
CA GLY A 64 0.09 5.16 9.34
C GLY A 64 0.27 6.17 8.20
N ARG A 65 1.39 6.12 7.46
CA ARG A 65 1.59 6.95 6.27
C ARG A 65 1.01 6.27 5.03
N TYR A 66 0.18 7.00 4.30
CA TYR A 66 -0.44 6.56 3.05
C TYR A 66 0.36 7.08 1.86
N LEU A 67 0.63 6.20 0.91
CA LEU A 67 1.34 6.50 -0.32
C LEU A 67 0.50 6.00 -1.50
N THR A 68 0.06 6.91 -2.35
CA THR A 68 -0.72 6.60 -3.55
C THR A 68 0.19 6.37 -4.73
N ASP A 69 0.04 5.22 -5.40
CA ASP A 69 0.86 4.76 -6.52
C ASP A 69 2.38 4.97 -6.35
N PRO A 70 2.99 4.58 -5.21
CA PRO A 70 4.39 4.87 -4.96
C PRO A 70 5.33 3.99 -5.77
N SER A 71 6.53 4.51 -6.00
CA SER A 71 7.68 3.73 -6.41
C SER A 71 8.23 2.88 -5.25
N LEU A 72 8.98 1.82 -5.58
CA LEU A 72 9.69 1.00 -4.58
C LEU A 72 10.64 1.85 -3.71
N ARG A 73 11.25 2.90 -4.27
CA ARG A 73 12.15 3.79 -3.55
C ARG A 73 11.40 4.57 -2.47
N GLU A 74 10.21 5.06 -2.78
CA GLU A 74 9.37 5.79 -1.82
C GLU A 74 8.87 4.89 -0.70
N VAL A 75 8.49 3.65 -1.00
CA VAL A 75 8.14 2.65 0.02
C VAL A 75 9.32 2.41 0.96
N ARG A 76 10.52 2.18 0.42
CA ARG A 76 11.74 2.00 1.23
C ARG A 76 12.06 3.22 2.09
N ALA A 77 11.94 4.42 1.51
CA ALA A 77 12.17 5.67 2.23
C ALA A 77 11.15 5.84 3.37
N ALA A 78 9.87 5.52 3.14
CA ALA A 78 8.85 5.57 4.19
C ALA A 78 9.05 4.53 5.30
N MET A 79 9.62 3.36 4.96
CA MET A 79 10.03 2.37 5.97
C MET A 79 11.24 2.82 6.78
N ALA A 80 12.15 3.60 6.18
CA ALA A 80 13.39 4.06 6.80
C ALA A 80 13.28 5.40 7.54
N ALA A 81 12.36 6.28 7.14
CA ALA A 81 12.09 7.58 7.76
C ALA A 81 11.29 7.46 9.07
N ARG A 82 11.52 6.37 9.79
CA ARG A 82 10.92 6.05 11.08
C ARG A 82 11.83 6.47 12.21
#